data_AF-A0A835LNE4-F1
#
_entry.id   AF-A0A835LNE4-F1
#
_cell.length_a   1.000
_cell.length_b   1.000
_cell.length_c   1.000
_cell.angle_alpha   90.00
_cell.angle_beta   90.00
_cell.angle_gamma   90.00
#
_symmetry.space_group_name_H-M   'P 1'
#
loop_
_entity.id
_entity.type
_entity.pdbx_description
1 polymer ?
#
loop_
_entity_poly.entity_id
_entity_poly.type
_entity_poly.pdbx_seq_one_letter_code
_entity_poly.pdbx_strand_id
1 'polypeptide(L)' 'MQLPQRAKPKTKGKEKIEEKVGSKSSSLARYNKKPTITSSEIQTIVRLVLLIELAKHAAFTEGTKAVTKFTSS' A
#
# COMPACT_ATOMS: atom_id res chain seq x y z
N MET A 1 39.27 1.74 17.52
CA MET A 1 38.07 1.05 18.04
C MET A 1 36.86 1.67 17.37
N GLN A 2 36.35 1.04 16.31
CA GLN A 2 35.19 1.54 15.54
C GLN A 2 33.94 0.82 16.04
N LEU A 3 33.01 1.56 16.66
CA LEU A 3 31.70 1.02 17.03
C LEU A 3 30.87 0.76 15.76
N PRO A 4 30.12 -0.36 15.68
CA PRO A 4 29.31 -0.69 14.52
C PRO A 4 28.11 0.26 14.42
N GLN A 5 27.93 0.86 13.24
CA GLN A 5 26.73 1.64 12.89
C GLN A 5 25.51 0.69 12.92
N ARG A 6 24.70 0.81 13.98
CA ARG A 6 23.44 0.08 14.16
C ARG A 6 22.48 0.43 13.02
N ALA A 7 22.27 -0.49 12.09
CA ALA A 7 21.28 -0.37 11.03
C ALA A 7 19.91 -0.07 11.66
N LYS A 8 19.33 1.09 11.31
CA LYS A 8 17.96 1.43 11.75
C LYS A 8 17.02 0.37 11.16
N PRO A 9 16.18 -0.30 11.98
CA PRO A 9 15.16 -1.17 11.44
C PRO A 9 14.19 -0.31 10.64
N LYS A 10 14.07 -0.56 9.33
CA LYS A 10 12.94 -0.05 8.54
C LYS A 10 11.71 -0.82 9.03
N THR A 11 11.13 -0.36 10.12
CA THR A 11 9.80 -0.74 10.57
C THR A 11 8.88 -0.48 9.38
N LYS A 12 8.43 -1.54 8.71
CA LYS A 12 7.26 -1.52 7.83
C LYS A 12 6.02 -1.32 8.71
N GLY A 13 5.96 -0.16 9.36
CA GLY A 13 4.76 0.34 10.01
C GLY A 13 3.77 0.66 8.91
N LYS A 14 2.52 0.26 9.12
CA LYS A 14 1.41 0.35 8.18
C LYS A 14 1.43 1.69 7.40
N GLU A 15 1.89 1.65 6.16
CA GLU A 15 1.98 2.84 5.29
C GLU A 15 0.58 3.45 5.14
N LYS A 16 0.43 4.73 5.46
CA LYS A 16 -0.86 5.44 5.36
C LYS A 16 -1.24 5.56 3.88
N ILE A 17 -2.53 5.49 3.56
CA ILE A 17 -3.01 5.47 2.17
C ILE A 17 -2.56 6.72 1.40
N GLU A 18 -2.52 7.89 2.04
CA GLU A 18 -2.02 9.11 1.39
C GLU A 18 -0.52 9.05 1.03
N GLU A 19 0.31 8.43 1.87
CA GLU A 19 1.75 8.27 1.61
C GLU A 19 1.99 7.31 0.43
N LYS A 20 1.21 6.23 0.40
CA LYS A 20 1.24 5.22 -0.67
C LYS A 20 0.74 5.78 -2.00
N VAL A 21 -0.22 6.72 -1.97
CA VAL A 21 -0.66 7.44 -3.18
C VAL A 21 0.42 8.40 -3.65
N GLY A 22 1.00 9.23 -2.78
CA GLY A 22 2.03 10.20 -3.17
C GLY A 22 3.29 9.56 -3.78
N SER A 23 3.79 8.49 -3.18
CA SER A 23 4.96 7.73 -3.69
C SER A 23 4.69 7.06 -5.05
N LYS A 24 3.49 6.52 -5.24
CA LYS A 24 3.11 5.88 -6.51
C LYS A 24 2.77 6.88 -7.61
N SER A 25 2.13 8.01 -7.27
CA SER A 25 1.79 9.06 -8.24
C SER A 25 3.03 9.80 -8.72
N SER A 26 4.00 10.06 -7.85
CA SER A 26 5.30 10.59 -8.26
C SER A 26 6.06 9.63 -9.17
N SER A 27 6.03 8.33 -8.86
CA SER A 27 6.61 7.30 -9.75
C SER A 27 5.92 7.28 -11.11
N LEU A 28 4.59 7.34 -11.15
CA LEU A 28 3.81 7.33 -12.39
C LEU A 28 4.08 8.56 -13.27
N ALA A 29 4.18 9.75 -12.67
CA ALA A 29 4.54 10.98 -13.40
C ALA A 29 5.94 10.88 -14.02
N ARG A 30 6.91 10.29 -13.29
CA ARG A 30 8.26 10.02 -13.82
C ARG A 30 8.24 9.03 -14.99
N TYR A 31 7.43 7.97 -14.92
CA TYR A 31 7.27 7.03 -16.03
C TYR A 31 6.66 7.69 -17.27
N ASN A 32 5.66 8.55 -17.07
CA ASN A 32 5.04 9.33 -18.14
C ASN A 32 5.90 10.49 -18.66
N LYS A 33 7.12 10.67 -18.14
CA LYS A 33 8.02 11.81 -18.45
C LYS A 33 7.35 13.17 -18.24
N LYS A 34 6.41 13.23 -17.30
CA LYS A 34 5.72 14.47 -16.91
C LYS A 34 6.42 15.09 -15.71
N PRO A 35 6.81 16.37 -15.76
CA PRO A 35 7.44 17.05 -14.62
C PRO A 35 6.46 17.34 -13.48
N THR A 36 5.15 17.33 -13.77
CA THR A 36 4.09 17.67 -12.83
C THR A 36 3.17 16.47 -12.63
N ILE A 37 2.90 16.12 -11.38
CA ILE A 37 1.86 15.14 -11.03
C ILE A 37 0.50 15.79 -11.29
N THR A 38 -0.25 15.19 -12.21
CA THR A 38 -1.58 15.64 -12.62
C THR A 38 -2.68 14.90 -11.87
N SER A 39 -3.88 15.49 -11.82
CA SER A 39 -5.08 14.84 -11.26
C SER A 39 -5.36 13.46 -11.88
N SER A 40 -5.02 13.25 -13.15
CA SER A 40 -5.18 11.95 -13.83
C SER A 40 -4.28 10.86 -13.23
N GLU A 41 -3.03 11.19 -12.87
CA GLU A 41 -2.10 10.26 -12.22
C GLU A 41 -2.53 9.98 -10.77
N ILE A 42 -3.01 11.00 -10.06
CA ILE A 42 -3.61 10.82 -8.73
C ILE A 42 -4.83 9.90 -8.82
N GLN A 43 -5.76 10.17 -9.75
CA GLN A 43 -6.98 9.39 -9.91
C GLN A 43 -6.70 7.92 -10.28
N THR A 44 -5.70 7.68 -11.13
CA THR A 44 -5.25 6.33 -11.49
C THR A 44 -4.67 5.59 -10.29
N ILE A 45 -3.78 6.24 -9.53
CA ILE A 45 -3.13 5.61 -8.38
C ILE A 45 -4.11 5.41 -7.22
N VAL A 46 -5.00 6.37 -6.95
CA VAL A 46 -6.04 6.24 -5.92
C VAL A 46 -6.93 5.04 -6.22
N ARG A 47 -7.36 4.87 -7.48
CA ARG A 47 -8.11 3.67 -7.90
C ARG A 47 -7.32 2.38 -7.64
N LEU A 48 -6.05 2.33 -8.04
CA LEU A 48 -5.20 1.14 -7.82
C LEU A 48 -4.98 0.84 -6.33
N VAL A 49 -4.67 1.85 -5.51
CA VAL A 49 -4.42 1.67 -4.08
C VAL A 49 -5.69 1.24 -3.36
N LEU A 50 -6.83 1.85 -3.69
CA LEU A 50 -8.13 1.48 -3.13
C LEU A 50 -8.51 0.05 -3.50
N LEU A 51 -8.36 -0.34 -4.78
CA LEU A 51 -8.63 -1.71 -5.22
C LEU A 51 -7.72 -2.73 -4.52
N ILE A 52 -6.43 -2.43 -4.32
CA ILE A 52 -5.49 -3.31 -3.62
C ILE A 52 -5.87 -3.45 -2.15
N GLU A 53 -6.20 -2.36 -1.47
CA GLU A 53 -6.55 -2.41 -0.06
C GLU A 53 -7.91 -3.10 0.15
N LEU A 54 -8.88 -2.86 -0.73
CA LEU A 54 -10.14 -3.62 -0.78
C LEU A 54 -9.90 -5.10 -1.07
N ALA A 55 -9.01 -5.45 -2.00
CA ALA A 55 -8.67 -6.84 -2.33
C ALA A 55 -7.96 -7.55 -1.17
N LYS A 56 -7.06 -6.86 -0.47
CA LYS A 56 -6.43 -7.38 0.75
C LYS A 56 -7.45 -7.61 1.86
N HIS A 57 -8.39 -6.69 2.03
CA HIS A 57 -9.46 -6.84 3.01
C HIS A 57 -10.41 -7.97 2.59
N ALA A 58 -10.81 -8.04 1.32
CA ALA A 58 -11.67 -9.09 0.77
C ALA A 58 -11.05 -10.48 0.92
N ALA A 59 -9.78 -10.65 0.49
CA ALA A 59 -9.04 -11.91 0.64
C ALA A 59 -8.85 -12.31 2.12
N PHE A 60 -8.67 -11.34 3.02
CA PHE A 60 -8.60 -11.59 4.46
C PHE A 60 -9.98 -11.93 5.07
N THR A 61 -11.06 -11.38 4.53
CA THR A 61 -12.43 -11.61 5.01
C THR A 61 -13.06 -12.91 4.50
N GLU A 62 -12.59 -13.49 3.40
CA GLU A 62 -13.11 -14.75 2.86
C GLU A 62 -12.43 -15.99 3.46
N GLY A 63 -11.14 -15.94 3.79
CA GLY A 63 -10.41 -17.08 4.37
C GLY A 63 -10.66 -17.34 5.86
N THR A 64 -10.92 -16.30 6.68
CA THR A 64 -10.92 -16.45 8.15
C THR A 64 -12.29 -16.25 8.81
N LYS A 65 -13.26 -15.68 8.09
CA LYS A 65 -14.64 -15.50 8.61
C LYS A 65 -15.58 -16.65 8.23
N ALA A 66 -15.24 -17.44 7.22
CA ALA A 66 -15.96 -18.67 6.87
C ALA A 66 -15.56 -19.84 7.77
N VAL A 67 -14.29 -19.97 8.15
CA VAL A 67 -13.79 -21.09 8.98
C VAL A 67 -14.27 -21.04 10.43
N THR A 68 -14.54 -19.86 11.00
CA THR A 68 -14.99 -19.75 12.41
C THR A 68 -16.50 -19.73 12.60
N LYS A 69 -17.29 -19.61 11.53
CA LYS A 69 -18.75 -19.75 11.58
C LYS A 69 -19.28 -21.11 11.12
N PHE A 70 -18.44 -21.97 10.53
CA PHE A 70 -18.85 -23.32 10.10
C PHE A 70 -18.49 -24.44 11.08
N THR A 71 -17.74 -24.16 12.15
CA THR A 71 -17.39 -25.13 13.20
C THR A 71 -18.01 -24.83 14.57
N SER A 72 -18.92 -23.85 14.65
CA SER A 72 -19.79 -23.67 15.81
C SER A 72 -21.21 -23.99 15.39
N SER A 73 -21.44 -25.29 15.18
CA SER A 73 -22.75 -25.87 15.46
C SER A 73 -23.04 -25.79 16.96
#